data_AF-A0A1W9PIL9-F1
#
_entry.id   AF-A0A1W9PIL9-F1
#
_cell.length_a   1.000
_cell.length_b   1.000
_cell.length_c   1.000
_cell.angle_alpha   90.00
_cell.angle_beta   90.00
_cell.angle_gamma   90.00
#
_symmetry.space_group_name_H-M   'P 1'
#
loop_
_entity.id
_entity.type
_entity.pdbx_description
1 polymer ?
#
loop_
_entity_poly.entity_id
_entity_poly.type
_entity_poly.pdbx_seq_one_letter_code
_entity_poly.pdbx_strand_id
1 'polypeptide(L)'
;MILGPDDVGTILAKYVDRIDSKKSLNVLKGLEDKLDTYHRHVFLERVLPESSLPVSLMVNAKGRIIIFISLSDPFKVSSAIYRSEGFHLNVLKEVVEDLFKETVTAHDAGIFRLPIKTRFLSIFGDDEWIKKELLRECVKSEEYFGYAKKVSSDDFKKILDILKHKNPSYDVLIDDDGVHVFLKKPEWVGEETSLVHEMAVFLRRKYGFPQTRFSGVPFKAFLSMSFNLEEVLKEEDFSNRIESFLRKLRGAYEHFVSFIEKEK
;
A
#
# COMPACT_ATOMS: atom_id res chain seq x y z
N MET A 1 0.08 -17.17 -15.31
CA MET A 1 -1.18 -16.40 -15.39
C MET A 1 -0.92 -14.98 -14.93
N ILE A 2 -1.40 -14.00 -15.70
CA ILE A 2 -1.43 -12.57 -15.32
C ILE A 2 -2.80 -12.27 -14.69
N LEU A 3 -2.82 -11.50 -13.60
CA LEU A 3 -4.00 -10.83 -13.06
C LEU A 3 -3.64 -9.36 -12.75
N GLY A 4 -4.51 -8.43 -13.12
CA GLY A 4 -4.27 -6.99 -13.01
C GLY A 4 -3.72 -6.39 -14.30
N PRO A 5 -3.07 -5.22 -14.22
CA PRO A 5 -2.58 -4.50 -15.39
C PRO A 5 -1.63 -5.33 -16.25
N ASP A 6 -1.91 -5.45 -17.55
CA ASP A 6 -1.15 -6.29 -18.48
C ASP A 6 0.30 -5.82 -18.63
N ASP A 7 0.54 -4.51 -18.60
CA ASP A 7 1.87 -3.90 -18.67
C ASP A 7 2.72 -4.28 -17.45
N VAL A 8 2.13 -4.23 -16.26
CA VAL A 8 2.78 -4.66 -15.02
C VAL A 8 3.01 -6.17 -15.02
N GLY A 9 1.99 -6.96 -15.38
CA GLY A 9 2.07 -8.42 -15.45
C GLY A 9 3.14 -8.90 -16.43
N THR A 10 3.29 -8.22 -17.56
CA THR A 10 4.34 -8.49 -18.57
C THR A 10 5.74 -8.23 -18.01
N ILE A 11 5.91 -7.19 -17.18
CA ILE A 11 7.18 -6.95 -16.50
C ILE A 11 7.47 -8.08 -15.51
N LEU A 12 6.50 -8.45 -14.65
CA LEU A 12 6.68 -9.55 -13.69
C LEU A 12 7.04 -10.88 -14.39
N ALA A 13 6.44 -11.16 -15.55
CA ALA A 13 6.69 -12.36 -16.34
C ALA A 13 8.17 -12.53 -16.73
N LYS A 14 8.90 -11.43 -16.99
CA LYS A 14 10.33 -11.46 -17.36
C LYS A 14 11.22 -12.05 -16.26
N TYR A 15 10.75 -12.02 -15.01
CA TYR A 15 11.55 -12.34 -13.84
C TYR A 15 11.21 -13.68 -13.20
N VAL A 16 10.07 -14.29 -13.53
CA VAL A 16 9.61 -15.54 -12.89
C VAL A 16 10.60 -16.68 -13.08
N ASP A 17 11.15 -16.83 -14.29
CA ASP A 17 12.02 -17.96 -14.66
C ASP A 17 13.43 -17.82 -14.05
N ARG A 18 13.74 -16.65 -13.49
CA ARG A 18 15.00 -16.34 -12.80
C ARG A 18 14.96 -16.69 -11.32
N ILE A 19 13.82 -17.16 -10.81
CA ILE A 19 13.63 -17.50 -9.40
C ILE A 19 13.81 -19.01 -9.21
N ASP A 20 14.81 -19.39 -8.40
CA ASP A 20 15.01 -20.78 -7.99
C ASP A 20 14.27 -21.05 -6.68
N SER A 21 13.12 -21.73 -6.76
CA SER A 21 12.29 -22.06 -5.60
C SER A 21 12.93 -23.07 -4.64
N LYS A 22 14.04 -23.74 -5.00
CA LYS A 22 14.65 -24.80 -4.17
C LYS A 22 15.01 -24.33 -2.76
N LYS A 23 15.64 -23.15 -2.64
CA LYS A 23 16.05 -22.62 -1.31
C LYS A 23 14.82 -22.33 -0.44
N SER A 24 13.83 -21.62 -0.98
CA SER A 24 12.56 -21.34 -0.30
C SER A 24 11.81 -22.62 0.09
N LEU A 25 11.79 -23.62 -0.80
CA LEU A 25 11.14 -24.90 -0.56
C LEU A 25 11.86 -25.70 0.55
N ASN A 26 13.19 -25.69 0.57
CA ASN A 26 13.97 -26.33 1.63
C ASN A 26 13.68 -25.73 3.00
N VAL A 27 13.51 -24.40 3.09
CA VAL A 27 13.10 -23.72 4.33
C VAL A 27 11.72 -24.21 4.79
N LEU A 28 10.74 -24.31 3.87
CA LEU A 28 9.41 -24.83 4.20
C LEU A 28 9.49 -26.30 4.65
N LYS A 29 10.18 -27.17 3.91
CA LYS A 29 10.31 -28.60 4.24
C LYS A 29 10.98 -28.84 5.60
N GLY A 30 11.99 -28.03 5.94
CA GLY A 30 12.63 -28.10 7.26
C GLY A 30 11.71 -27.78 8.44
N LEU A 31 10.50 -27.27 8.17
CA LEU A 31 9.49 -26.93 9.17
C LEU A 31 8.18 -27.70 8.97
N GLU A 32 8.14 -28.71 8.08
CA GLU A 32 6.93 -29.47 7.75
C GLU A 32 6.26 -30.06 9.01
N ASP A 33 7.04 -30.67 9.90
CA ASP A 33 6.55 -31.25 11.17
C ASP A 33 6.03 -30.21 12.18
N LYS A 34 6.33 -28.91 11.97
CA LYS A 34 5.95 -27.81 12.87
C LYS A 34 4.80 -26.96 12.32
N LEU A 35 4.44 -27.13 11.06
CA LEU A 35 3.47 -26.30 10.35
C LEU A 35 2.17 -27.07 10.14
N ASP A 36 1.16 -26.82 10.99
CA ASP A 36 -0.18 -27.37 10.80
C ASP A 36 -0.74 -26.97 9.42
N THR A 37 -1.45 -27.86 8.72
CA THR A 37 -1.90 -27.63 7.34
C THR A 37 -0.77 -27.15 6.42
N TYR A 38 0.37 -27.87 6.41
CA TYR A 38 1.59 -27.54 5.66
C TYR A 38 1.36 -26.99 4.24
N HIS A 39 0.44 -27.58 3.47
CA HIS A 39 0.09 -27.15 2.11
C HIS A 39 -0.49 -25.72 1.99
N ARG A 40 -0.85 -25.07 3.10
CA ARG A 40 -1.31 -23.66 3.17
C ARG A 40 -0.20 -22.68 3.50
N HIS A 41 1.01 -23.17 3.74
CA HIS A 41 2.17 -22.36 4.07
C HIS A 41 2.93 -21.95 2.81
N VAL A 42 3.42 -20.73 2.84
CA VAL A 42 4.25 -20.15 1.79
C VAL A 42 5.47 -19.51 2.40
N PHE A 43 6.60 -19.64 1.70
CA PHE A 43 7.74 -18.77 1.90
C PHE A 43 7.45 -17.48 1.15
N LEU A 44 7.44 -16.36 1.86
CA LEU A 44 7.19 -15.03 1.31
C LEU A 44 8.46 -14.20 1.46
N GLU A 45 8.88 -13.59 0.36
CA GLU A 45 9.97 -12.62 0.30
C GLU A 45 9.42 -11.31 -0.25
N ARG A 46 9.77 -10.19 0.39
CA ARG A 46 9.23 -8.87 0.06
C ARG A 46 10.34 -7.84 0.02
N VAL A 47 10.32 -6.98 -0.99
CA VAL A 47 11.09 -5.74 -1.03
C VAL A 47 10.15 -4.53 -0.96
N LEU A 48 10.59 -3.47 -0.29
CA LEU A 48 9.89 -2.18 -0.29
C LEU A 48 10.69 -1.16 -1.08
N PRO A 49 10.10 -0.53 -2.11
CA PRO A 49 10.67 0.63 -2.78
C PRO A 49 10.35 1.92 -2.01
N GLU A 50 10.85 3.08 -2.47
CA GLU A 50 10.61 4.39 -1.83
C GLU A 50 9.13 4.82 -1.87
N SER A 51 8.42 4.46 -2.95
CA SER A 51 6.95 4.59 -3.10
C SER A 51 6.16 3.74 -2.12
N SER A 52 6.82 2.81 -1.41
CA SER A 52 6.23 1.92 -0.41
C SER A 52 5.22 0.89 -0.93
N LEU A 53 5.07 0.71 -2.26
CA LEU A 53 4.31 -0.41 -2.83
C LEU A 53 5.15 -1.71 -2.80
N PRO A 54 4.78 -2.71 -1.97
CA PRO A 54 5.56 -3.92 -1.84
C PRO A 54 5.59 -4.74 -3.12
N VAL A 55 6.80 -5.12 -3.56
CA VAL A 55 7.00 -6.20 -4.54
C VAL A 55 7.35 -7.45 -3.77
N SER A 56 6.57 -8.50 -3.98
CA SER A 56 6.68 -9.73 -3.21
C SER A 56 6.72 -10.95 -4.10
N LEU A 57 7.40 -11.98 -3.60
CA LEU A 57 7.51 -13.31 -4.16
C LEU A 57 7.01 -14.31 -3.13
N MET A 58 6.09 -15.18 -3.50
CA MET A 58 5.69 -16.33 -2.69
C MET A 58 6.01 -17.65 -3.38
N VAL A 59 6.50 -18.61 -2.59
CA VAL A 59 6.74 -20.00 -2.98
C VAL A 59 5.92 -20.90 -2.06
N ASN A 60 5.07 -21.77 -2.62
CA ASN A 60 4.29 -22.70 -1.80
C ASN A 60 5.02 -24.03 -1.53
N ALA A 61 4.41 -24.87 -0.70
CA ALA A 61 4.89 -26.22 -0.39
C ALA A 61 5.09 -27.16 -1.60
N LYS A 62 4.55 -26.83 -2.78
CA LYS A 62 4.76 -27.57 -4.04
C LYS A 62 5.88 -26.96 -4.90
N GLY A 63 6.54 -25.90 -4.44
CA GLY A 63 7.57 -25.18 -5.20
C GLY A 63 7.00 -24.27 -6.30
N ARG A 64 5.68 -24.05 -6.35
CA ARG A 64 5.05 -23.12 -7.30
C ARG A 64 5.34 -21.69 -6.86
N ILE A 65 5.48 -20.80 -7.85
CA ILE A 65 5.94 -19.43 -7.68
C ILE A 65 4.82 -18.45 -8.08
N ILE A 66 4.69 -17.38 -7.29
CA ILE A 66 3.91 -16.19 -7.65
C ILE A 66 4.75 -14.95 -7.27
N ILE A 67 4.90 -14.02 -8.22
CA ILE A 67 5.38 -12.66 -7.99
C ILE A 67 4.17 -11.73 -8.03
N PHE A 68 4.12 -10.74 -7.14
CA PHE A 68 2.99 -9.83 -7.06
C PHE A 68 3.36 -8.47 -6.48
N ILE A 69 2.46 -7.52 -6.71
CA ILE A 69 2.44 -6.21 -6.07
C ILE A 69 1.16 -6.15 -5.24
N SER A 70 1.26 -5.72 -3.99
CA SER A 70 0.11 -5.55 -3.09
C SER A 70 -0.07 -4.10 -2.68
N LEU A 71 -1.25 -3.77 -2.17
CA LEU A 71 -1.57 -2.44 -1.68
C LEU A 71 -0.89 -2.17 -0.33
N SER A 72 -1.08 -3.09 0.62
CA SER A 72 -0.39 -3.07 1.91
C SER A 72 0.80 -4.02 1.93
N ASP A 73 1.79 -3.70 2.77
CA ASP A 73 2.89 -4.59 3.12
C ASP A 73 2.40 -5.87 3.82
N PRO A 74 2.57 -7.06 3.21
CA PRO A 74 2.22 -8.33 3.82
C PRO A 74 2.75 -8.53 5.24
N PHE A 75 3.94 -7.99 5.55
CA PHE A 75 4.56 -8.13 6.87
C PHE A 75 3.98 -7.18 7.93
N LYS A 76 3.21 -6.16 7.51
CA LYS A 76 2.46 -5.28 8.42
C LYS A 76 1.07 -5.84 8.71
N VAL A 77 0.40 -6.37 7.69
CA VAL A 77 -1.00 -6.83 7.80
C VAL A 77 -1.14 -8.31 8.16
N SER A 78 -0.07 -9.10 8.05
CA SER A 78 -0.03 -10.51 8.42
C SER A 78 1.20 -10.82 9.26
N SER A 79 1.04 -11.59 10.33
CA SER A 79 2.17 -12.02 11.16
C SER A 79 2.91 -13.18 10.49
N ALA A 80 4.20 -12.99 10.22
CA ALA A 80 5.07 -14.09 9.82
C ALA A 80 5.16 -15.11 10.97
N ILE A 81 4.96 -16.38 10.67
CA ILE A 81 5.09 -17.49 11.63
C ILE A 81 6.56 -17.67 12.01
N TYR A 82 7.43 -17.61 11.01
CA TYR A 82 8.89 -17.63 11.17
C TYR A 82 9.51 -16.57 10.26
N ARG A 83 10.48 -15.81 10.77
CA ARG A 83 11.32 -14.94 9.95
C ARG A 83 12.47 -15.76 9.35
N SER A 84 12.90 -15.40 8.14
CA SER A 84 13.97 -16.07 7.41
C SER A 84 14.79 -15.07 6.62
N GLU A 85 15.99 -15.48 6.21
CA GLU A 85 16.73 -14.78 5.15
C GLU A 85 16.00 -14.93 3.81
N GLY A 86 16.04 -13.88 2.99
CA GLY A 86 15.54 -13.89 1.62
C GLY A 86 16.64 -14.30 0.63
N PHE A 87 16.25 -14.91 -0.49
CA PHE A 87 17.19 -15.51 -1.45
C PHE A 87 17.17 -14.84 -2.83
N HIS A 88 16.22 -13.94 -3.08
CA HIS A 88 15.90 -13.41 -4.40
C HIS A 88 15.98 -11.87 -4.45
N LEU A 89 16.69 -11.25 -3.52
CA LEU A 89 16.84 -9.78 -3.43
C LEU A 89 17.23 -9.15 -4.76
N ASN A 90 18.20 -9.73 -5.48
CA ASN A 90 18.68 -9.15 -6.75
C ASN A 90 17.57 -9.13 -7.81
N VAL A 91 16.81 -10.22 -7.94
CA VAL A 91 15.68 -10.31 -8.89
C VAL A 91 14.60 -9.31 -8.49
N LEU A 92 14.24 -9.23 -7.21
CA LEU A 92 13.21 -8.30 -6.73
C LEU A 92 13.64 -6.83 -6.87
N LYS A 93 14.92 -6.52 -6.71
CA LYS A 93 15.47 -5.17 -6.97
C LYS A 93 15.31 -4.76 -8.42
N GLU A 94 15.60 -5.67 -9.36
CA GLU A 94 15.43 -5.39 -10.79
C GLU A 94 13.95 -5.20 -11.16
N VAL A 95 13.04 -5.97 -10.55
CA VAL A 95 11.59 -5.76 -10.72
C VAL A 95 11.19 -4.35 -10.24
N VAL A 96 11.69 -3.93 -9.08
CA VAL A 96 11.45 -2.57 -8.53
C VAL A 96 12.00 -1.48 -9.45
N GLU A 97 13.22 -1.65 -9.96
CA GLU A 97 13.84 -0.69 -10.89
C GLU A 97 13.05 -0.59 -12.20
N ASP A 98 12.55 -1.71 -12.73
CA ASP A 98 11.76 -1.72 -13.96
C ASP A 98 10.39 -1.07 -13.79
N LEU A 99 9.70 -1.35 -12.68
CA LEU A 99 8.34 -0.88 -12.43
C LEU A 99 8.30 0.57 -11.92
N PHE A 100 9.20 0.90 -11.00
CA PHE A 100 9.10 2.14 -10.23
C PHE A 100 10.24 3.12 -10.50
N LYS A 101 11.37 2.67 -11.06
CA LYS A 101 12.61 3.47 -11.22
C LYS A 101 13.12 3.97 -9.86
N GLU A 102 13.11 3.08 -8.87
CA GLU A 102 13.39 3.39 -7.47
C GLU A 102 14.37 2.38 -6.86
N THR A 103 15.00 2.77 -5.75
CA THR A 103 15.84 1.85 -4.98
C THR A 103 15.03 1.08 -3.94
N VAL A 104 15.48 -0.12 -3.59
CA VAL A 104 14.90 -0.91 -2.51
C VAL A 104 15.39 -0.38 -1.16
N THR A 105 14.46 -0.03 -0.28
CA THR A 105 14.71 0.49 1.07
C THR A 105 14.67 -0.59 2.15
N ALA A 106 13.92 -1.68 1.94
CA ALA A 106 13.83 -2.79 2.88
C ALA A 106 13.65 -4.13 2.17
N HIS A 107 14.12 -5.20 2.82
CA HIS A 107 14.00 -6.58 2.36
C HIS A 107 13.71 -7.49 3.54
N ASP A 108 12.61 -8.23 3.48
CA ASP A 108 12.18 -9.15 4.52
C ASP A 108 11.76 -10.48 3.89
N ALA A 109 12.01 -11.59 4.60
CA ALA A 109 11.47 -12.89 4.24
C ALA A 109 10.93 -13.64 5.46
N GLY A 110 10.01 -14.56 5.21
CA GLY A 110 9.41 -15.37 6.26
C GLY A 110 8.37 -16.35 5.77
N ILE A 111 7.84 -17.14 6.69
CA ILE A 111 6.80 -18.12 6.43
C ILE A 111 5.45 -17.56 6.85
N PHE A 112 4.49 -17.65 5.94
CA PHE A 112 3.14 -17.18 6.14
C PHE A 112 2.14 -18.30 5.86
N ARG A 113 0.97 -18.18 6.48
CA ARG A 113 -0.19 -19.02 6.16
C ARG A 113 -1.13 -18.24 5.26
N LEU A 114 -1.55 -18.85 4.16
CA LEU A 114 -2.52 -18.25 3.23
C LEU A 114 -3.94 -18.22 3.83
N PRO A 115 -4.76 -17.18 3.55
CA PRO A 115 -4.44 -16.02 2.70
C PRO A 115 -3.48 -15.02 3.31
N ILE A 116 -2.73 -14.34 2.44
CA ILE A 116 -2.12 -13.05 2.78
C ILE A 116 -3.23 -12.00 2.73
N LYS A 117 -3.47 -11.32 3.86
CA LYS A 117 -4.60 -10.40 4.02
C LYS A 117 -4.30 -8.98 3.50
N THR A 118 -4.01 -8.89 2.21
CA THR A 118 -3.76 -7.63 1.49
C THR A 118 -4.37 -7.72 0.10
N ARG A 119 -4.89 -6.63 -0.43
CA ARG A 119 -5.37 -6.54 -1.81
C ARG A 119 -4.20 -6.53 -2.76
N PHE A 120 -4.30 -7.37 -3.80
CA PHE A 120 -3.25 -7.51 -4.80
C PHE A 120 -3.54 -6.53 -5.94
N LEU A 121 -2.54 -5.75 -6.34
CA LEU A 121 -2.64 -4.82 -7.48
C LEU A 121 -2.30 -5.52 -8.80
N SER A 122 -1.29 -6.40 -8.78
CA SER A 122 -0.91 -7.21 -9.94
C SER A 122 -0.29 -8.52 -9.48
N ILE A 123 -0.54 -9.59 -10.22
CA ILE A 123 -0.07 -10.95 -9.91
C ILE A 123 0.43 -11.61 -11.19
N PHE A 124 1.58 -12.26 -11.11
CA PHE A 124 2.07 -13.18 -12.12
C PHE A 124 2.56 -14.48 -11.46
N GLY A 125 2.14 -15.64 -11.97
CA GLY A 125 2.67 -16.92 -11.50
C GLY A 125 1.88 -18.13 -11.94
N ASP A 126 1.95 -19.20 -11.15
CA ASP A 126 1.31 -20.50 -11.43
C ASP A 126 -0.22 -20.41 -11.56
N ASP A 127 -0.72 -20.80 -12.73
CA ASP A 127 -2.13 -20.72 -13.11
C ASP A 127 -3.06 -21.52 -12.19
N GLU A 128 -2.68 -22.74 -11.84
CA GLU A 128 -3.52 -23.65 -11.05
C GLU A 128 -3.62 -23.13 -9.61
N TRP A 129 -2.52 -22.63 -9.06
CA TRP A 129 -2.48 -22.05 -7.73
C TRP A 129 -3.33 -20.79 -7.66
N ILE A 130 -3.16 -19.86 -8.61
CA ILE A 130 -3.97 -18.62 -8.66
C ILE A 130 -5.46 -18.94 -8.78
N LYS A 131 -5.86 -19.86 -9.67
CA LYS A 131 -7.28 -20.28 -9.83
C LYS A 131 -7.85 -20.87 -8.54
N LYS A 132 -7.07 -21.67 -7.82
CA LYS A 132 -7.48 -22.26 -6.53
C LYS A 132 -7.70 -21.19 -5.46
N GLU A 133 -6.83 -20.19 -5.39
CA GLU A 133 -6.95 -19.10 -4.42
C GLU A 133 -8.17 -18.22 -4.73
N LEU A 134 -8.39 -17.88 -6.00
CA LEU A 134 -9.60 -17.17 -6.45
C LEU A 134 -10.90 -17.91 -6.14
N LEU A 135 -10.94 -19.23 -6.36
CA LEU A 135 -12.10 -20.05 -6.03
C LEU A 135 -12.37 -20.02 -4.51
N ARG A 136 -11.32 -20.13 -3.69
CA ARG A 136 -11.45 -20.05 -2.23
C ARG A 136 -12.00 -18.69 -1.80
N GLU A 137 -11.48 -17.61 -2.36
CA GLU A 137 -11.95 -16.24 -2.08
C GLU A 137 -13.43 -16.07 -2.40
N CYS A 138 -13.86 -16.57 -3.56
CA CYS A 138 -15.27 -16.56 -3.96
C CYS A 138 -16.17 -17.29 -2.95
N VAL A 139 -15.77 -18.47 -2.48
CA VAL A 139 -16.52 -19.24 -1.47
C VAL A 139 -16.57 -18.53 -0.12
N LYS A 140 -15.53 -17.78 0.25
CA LYS A 140 -15.43 -17.08 1.54
C LYS A 140 -15.91 -15.63 1.52
N SER A 141 -16.33 -15.12 0.36
CA SER A 141 -16.64 -13.69 0.16
C SER A 141 -15.46 -12.78 0.58
N GLU A 142 -14.23 -13.25 0.32
CA GLU A 142 -12.99 -12.48 0.49
C GLU A 142 -12.57 -11.91 -0.88
N GLU A 143 -11.79 -10.83 -0.89
CA GLU A 143 -11.28 -10.24 -2.13
C GLU A 143 -9.84 -9.74 -1.96
N TYR A 144 -8.88 -10.66 -2.05
CA TYR A 144 -7.45 -10.34 -1.99
C TYR A 144 -6.82 -10.47 -3.38
N PHE A 145 -6.71 -11.71 -3.88
CA PHE A 145 -6.30 -11.99 -5.27
C PHE A 145 -7.33 -11.46 -6.27
N GLY A 146 -8.62 -11.57 -5.93
CA GLY A 146 -9.73 -11.10 -6.75
C GLY A 146 -9.66 -9.61 -7.06
N TYR A 147 -9.10 -8.80 -6.15
CA TYR A 147 -8.98 -7.35 -6.32
C TYR A 147 -8.17 -6.99 -7.57
N ALA A 148 -7.09 -7.74 -7.86
CA ALA A 148 -6.24 -7.49 -9.03
C ALA A 148 -7.05 -7.48 -10.34
N LYS A 149 -8.13 -8.26 -10.45
CA LYS A 149 -8.99 -8.27 -11.66
C LYS A 149 -9.69 -6.94 -11.95
N LYS A 150 -9.82 -6.08 -10.94
CA LYS A 150 -10.48 -4.78 -11.03
C LYS A 150 -9.50 -3.63 -11.29
N VAL A 151 -8.20 -3.89 -11.16
CA VAL A 151 -7.17 -2.85 -11.28
C VAL A 151 -6.76 -2.73 -12.75
N SER A 152 -7.06 -1.59 -13.36
CA SER A 152 -6.57 -1.24 -14.68
C SER A 152 -5.16 -0.65 -14.64
N SER A 153 -4.49 -0.58 -15.79
CA SER A 153 -3.20 0.12 -15.91
C SER A 153 -3.28 1.59 -15.50
N ASP A 154 -4.42 2.24 -15.73
CA ASP A 154 -4.64 3.63 -15.33
C ASP A 154 -4.82 3.76 -13.82
N ASP A 155 -5.54 2.83 -13.18
CA ASP A 155 -5.65 2.78 -11.71
C ASP A 155 -4.28 2.61 -11.06
N PHE A 156 -3.47 1.69 -11.59
CA PHE A 156 -2.12 1.44 -11.08
C PHE A 156 -1.22 2.68 -11.20
N LYS A 157 -1.26 3.37 -12.34
CA LYS A 157 -0.55 4.64 -12.54
C LYS A 157 -1.04 5.73 -11.57
N LYS A 158 -2.35 5.89 -11.40
CA LYS A 158 -2.91 6.85 -10.43
C LYS A 158 -2.45 6.58 -9.01
N ILE A 159 -2.43 5.32 -8.56
CA ILE A 159 -1.91 4.92 -7.24
C ILE A 159 -0.44 5.35 -7.10
N LEU A 160 0.37 5.06 -8.11
CA LEU A 160 1.78 5.45 -8.13
C LEU A 160 1.98 6.95 -8.10
N ASP A 161 1.23 7.70 -8.91
CA ASP A 161 1.32 9.15 -8.98
C ASP A 161 0.97 9.78 -7.62
N ILE A 162 -0.05 9.28 -6.93
CA ILE A 162 -0.41 9.71 -5.58
C ILE A 162 0.73 9.45 -4.58
N LEU A 163 1.33 8.26 -4.60
CA LEU A 163 2.42 7.90 -3.68
C LEU A 163 3.74 8.63 -3.96
N LYS A 164 4.01 8.93 -5.24
CA LYS A 164 5.20 9.67 -5.67
C LYS A 164 5.05 11.17 -5.48
N HIS A 165 3.83 11.70 -5.43
CA HIS A 165 3.58 13.12 -5.23
C HIS A 165 4.09 13.57 -3.85
N LYS A 166 5.19 14.33 -3.85
CA LYS A 166 5.73 14.95 -2.63
C LYS A 166 5.14 16.35 -2.45
N ASN A 167 4.50 16.58 -1.31
CA ASN A 167 3.94 17.88 -0.96
C ASN A 167 4.51 18.38 0.39
N PRO A 168 4.93 19.66 0.49
CA PRO A 168 5.42 20.21 1.76
C PRO A 168 4.31 20.36 2.81
N SER A 169 3.04 20.40 2.40
CA SER A 169 1.89 20.62 3.30
C SER A 169 1.25 19.34 3.81
N TYR A 170 1.48 18.19 3.14
CA TYR A 170 0.89 16.91 3.55
C TYR A 170 1.67 15.71 3.02
N ASP A 171 1.51 14.58 3.71
CA ASP A 171 1.94 13.27 3.22
C ASP A 171 0.72 12.41 2.89
N VAL A 172 0.88 11.50 1.93
CA VAL A 172 -0.13 10.52 1.56
C VAL A 172 0.39 9.11 1.77
N LEU A 173 -0.44 8.24 2.33
CA LEU A 173 -0.23 6.81 2.42
C LEU A 173 -1.43 6.09 1.82
N ILE A 174 -1.20 4.92 1.23
CA ILE A 174 -2.27 4.07 0.70
C ILE A 174 -2.09 2.67 1.29
N ASP A 175 -3.19 2.09 1.77
CA ASP A 175 -3.28 0.70 2.25
C ASP A 175 -4.66 0.10 1.94
N ASP A 176 -4.96 -1.09 2.48
CA ASP A 176 -6.23 -1.79 2.27
C ASP A 176 -7.47 -1.05 2.78
N ASP A 177 -7.31 -0.11 3.71
CA ASP A 177 -8.39 0.71 4.29
C ASP A 177 -8.64 2.00 3.48
N GLY A 178 -7.68 2.41 2.64
CA GLY A 178 -7.88 3.46 1.64
C GLY A 178 -6.69 4.40 1.44
N VAL A 179 -7.00 5.66 1.12
CA VAL A 179 -6.02 6.72 0.90
C VAL A 179 -6.02 7.65 2.11
N HIS A 180 -4.92 7.69 2.84
CA HIS A 180 -4.76 8.46 4.06
C HIS A 180 -3.92 9.71 3.80
N VAL A 181 -4.49 10.88 4.13
CA VAL A 181 -3.81 12.17 3.98
C VAL A 181 -3.50 12.73 5.36
N PHE A 182 -2.24 13.07 5.58
CA PHE A 182 -1.74 13.62 6.82
C PHE A 182 -1.20 15.03 6.59
N LEU A 183 -1.96 16.03 7.00
CA LEU A 183 -1.52 17.42 6.92
C LEU A 183 -0.39 17.67 7.92
N LYS A 184 0.66 18.34 7.45
CA LYS A 184 1.74 18.87 8.28
C LYS A 184 1.26 20.18 8.92
N LYS A 185 1.95 20.61 9.99
CA LYS A 185 1.70 21.95 10.53
C LYS A 185 2.03 22.97 9.44
N PRO A 186 1.08 23.83 9.01
CA PRO A 186 1.39 24.83 8.00
C PRO A 186 2.37 25.88 8.55
N GLU A 187 3.29 26.35 7.71
CA GLU A 187 4.34 27.30 8.11
C GLU A 187 3.79 28.68 8.54
N TRP A 188 2.64 29.07 8.01
CA TRP A 188 1.96 30.32 8.34
C TRP A 188 1.25 30.28 9.71
N VAL A 189 1.25 29.15 10.40
CA VAL A 189 0.66 29.00 11.74
C VAL A 189 1.73 29.24 12.81
N GLY A 190 1.58 30.35 13.54
CA GLY A 190 2.42 30.72 14.67
C GLY A 190 2.08 29.97 15.96
N GLU A 191 1.89 30.74 17.03
CA GLU A 191 1.60 30.23 18.38
C GLU A 191 0.15 29.71 18.49
N GLU A 192 -0.74 30.13 17.60
CA GLU A 192 -2.17 29.81 17.56
C GLU A 192 -2.47 28.40 17.02
N THR A 193 -1.51 27.48 17.14
CA THR A 193 -1.59 26.14 16.53
C THR A 193 -2.85 25.38 16.95
N SER A 194 -3.25 25.46 18.23
CA SER A 194 -4.46 24.82 18.74
C SER A 194 -5.73 25.39 18.10
N LEU A 195 -5.79 26.71 17.91
CA LEU A 195 -6.95 27.35 17.29
C LEU A 195 -7.07 26.98 15.82
N VAL A 196 -5.96 27.03 15.08
CA VAL A 196 -5.96 26.65 13.65
C VAL A 196 -6.31 25.17 13.51
N HIS A 197 -5.89 24.32 14.45
CA HIS A 197 -6.30 22.92 14.47
C HIS A 197 -7.82 22.78 14.61
N GLU A 198 -8.44 23.49 15.55
CA GLU A 198 -9.91 23.50 15.71
C GLU A 198 -10.63 24.04 14.46
N MET A 199 -10.09 25.09 13.81
CA MET A 199 -10.60 25.56 12.51
C MET A 199 -10.52 24.46 11.46
N ALA A 200 -9.40 23.74 11.40
CA ALA A 200 -9.22 22.64 10.46
C ALA A 200 -10.19 21.48 10.73
N VAL A 201 -10.40 21.11 12.00
CA VAL A 201 -11.39 20.09 12.42
C VAL A 201 -12.82 20.54 12.05
N PHE A 202 -13.15 21.80 12.28
CA PHE A 202 -14.44 22.38 11.92
C PHE A 202 -14.66 22.34 10.41
N LEU A 203 -13.70 22.80 9.60
CA LEU A 203 -13.78 22.78 8.14
C LEU A 203 -13.88 21.36 7.62
N ARG A 204 -13.13 20.42 8.19
CA ARG A 204 -13.18 19.00 7.84
C ARG A 204 -14.60 18.46 8.00
N ARG A 205 -15.24 18.73 9.14
CA ARG A 205 -16.64 18.35 9.40
C ARG A 205 -17.61 19.07 8.46
N LYS A 206 -17.46 20.38 8.29
CA LYS A 206 -18.34 21.23 7.46
C LYS A 206 -18.35 20.80 5.99
N TYR A 207 -17.21 20.37 5.46
CA TYR A 207 -17.07 19.93 4.07
C TYR A 207 -17.10 18.40 3.90
N GLY A 208 -17.48 17.65 4.95
CA GLY A 208 -17.66 16.20 4.87
C GLY A 208 -16.38 15.41 4.62
N PHE A 209 -15.22 15.93 5.02
CA PHE A 209 -13.97 15.19 4.92
C PHE A 209 -13.90 14.09 5.99
N PRO A 210 -13.70 12.82 5.61
CA PRO A 210 -13.65 11.70 6.55
C PRO A 210 -12.41 11.78 7.46
N GLN A 211 -12.59 11.49 8.75
CA GLN A 211 -11.48 11.42 9.71
C GLN A 211 -10.73 10.08 9.58
N THR A 212 -9.40 10.11 9.66
CA THR A 212 -8.62 8.87 9.71
C THR A 212 -8.89 8.07 10.98
N ARG A 213 -8.90 6.75 10.84
CA ARG A 213 -8.71 5.79 11.96
C ARG A 213 -7.31 5.21 11.98
N PHE A 214 -6.47 5.57 11.01
CA PHE A 214 -5.12 5.06 10.87
C PHE A 214 -4.20 5.67 11.94
N SER A 215 -3.62 4.81 12.78
CA SER A 215 -2.71 5.18 13.86
C SER A 215 -1.24 4.81 13.60
N GLY A 216 -0.93 4.28 12.42
CA GLY A 216 0.38 3.69 12.10
C GLY A 216 1.46 4.66 11.59
N VAL A 217 1.23 5.98 11.66
CA VAL A 217 2.23 6.96 11.20
C VAL A 217 3.27 7.26 12.30
N PRO A 218 4.57 7.30 11.98
CA PRO A 218 5.62 7.61 12.95
C PRO A 218 5.72 9.11 13.29
N PHE A 219 4.82 9.95 12.76
CA PHE A 219 4.84 11.40 12.90
C PHE A 219 3.51 11.96 13.39
N LYS A 220 3.56 13.09 14.10
CA LYS A 220 2.38 13.80 14.60
C LYS A 220 1.79 14.67 13.48
N ALA A 221 0.74 14.16 12.84
CA ALA A 221 -0.01 14.94 11.85
C ALA A 221 -0.78 16.09 12.52
N PHE A 222 -0.84 17.24 11.85
CA PHE A 222 -1.66 18.39 12.26
C PHE A 222 -3.15 18.09 12.08
N LEU A 223 -3.53 17.44 10.99
CA LEU A 223 -4.86 16.93 10.74
C LEU A 223 -4.74 15.69 9.85
N SER A 224 -5.66 14.75 9.99
CA SER A 224 -5.66 13.53 9.19
C SER A 224 -7.05 13.22 8.61
N MET A 225 -7.03 12.71 7.38
CA MET A 225 -8.21 12.39 6.58
C MET A 225 -8.04 11.04 5.88
N SER A 226 -9.13 10.34 5.56
CA SER A 226 -9.06 9.02 4.92
C SER A 226 -10.18 8.76 3.93
N PHE A 227 -9.80 8.56 2.68
CA PHE A 227 -10.72 8.45 1.56
C PHE A 227 -10.80 7.01 1.07
N ASN A 228 -11.96 6.61 0.56
CA ASN A 228 -12.11 5.32 -0.09
C ASN A 228 -11.25 5.30 -1.38
N LEU A 229 -10.45 4.25 -1.56
CA LEU A 229 -9.54 4.16 -2.71
C LEU A 229 -10.31 4.16 -4.03
N GLU A 230 -11.41 3.41 -4.14
CA GLU A 230 -12.19 3.31 -5.36
C GLU A 230 -12.87 4.63 -5.76
N GLU A 231 -13.22 5.48 -4.79
CA GLU A 231 -13.66 6.86 -5.03
C GLU A 231 -12.51 7.72 -5.56
N VAL A 232 -11.34 7.68 -4.89
CA VAL A 232 -10.16 8.45 -5.31
C VAL A 232 -9.70 8.09 -6.72
N LEU A 233 -9.74 6.82 -7.10
CA LEU A 233 -9.36 6.38 -8.45
C LEU A 233 -10.31 6.90 -9.53
N LYS A 234 -11.57 7.19 -9.19
CA LYS A 234 -12.55 7.81 -10.08
C LYS A 234 -12.42 9.33 -10.15
N GLU A 235 -11.78 9.95 -9.16
CA GLU A 235 -11.54 11.39 -9.18
C GLU A 235 -10.53 11.75 -10.29
N GLU A 236 -10.77 12.89 -10.93
CA GLU A 236 -9.83 13.46 -11.91
C GLU A 236 -8.62 14.09 -11.22
N ASP A 237 -8.83 14.77 -10.09
CA ASP A 237 -7.79 15.51 -9.39
C ASP A 237 -7.96 15.47 -7.86
N PHE A 238 -7.46 14.38 -7.27
CA PHE A 238 -7.44 14.19 -5.83
C PHE A 238 -6.59 15.25 -5.11
N SER A 239 -5.47 15.68 -5.71
CA SER A 239 -4.57 16.66 -5.10
C SER A 239 -5.25 18.02 -4.95
N ASN A 240 -5.94 18.51 -5.98
CA ASN A 240 -6.68 19.77 -5.90
C ASN A 240 -7.82 19.72 -4.86
N ARG A 241 -8.40 18.55 -4.58
CA ARG A 241 -9.35 18.39 -3.47
C ARG A 241 -8.69 18.71 -2.12
N ILE A 242 -7.48 18.21 -1.89
CA ILE A 242 -6.69 18.48 -0.67
C ILE A 242 -6.21 19.95 -0.64
N GLU A 243 -5.73 20.48 -1.76
CA GLU A 243 -5.29 21.88 -1.85
C GLU A 243 -6.44 22.88 -1.68
N SER A 244 -7.64 22.55 -2.17
CA SER A 244 -8.86 23.31 -1.91
C SER A 244 -9.18 23.37 -0.42
N PHE A 245 -9.00 22.27 0.32
CA PHE A 245 -9.14 22.26 1.76
C PHE A 245 -8.11 23.18 2.44
N LEU A 246 -6.83 23.11 2.05
CA LEU A 246 -5.77 23.96 2.59
C LEU A 246 -6.01 25.45 2.33
N ARG A 247 -6.46 25.82 1.12
CA ARG A 247 -6.83 27.23 0.80
C ARG A 247 -7.97 27.73 1.66
N LYS A 248 -9.01 26.91 1.89
CA LYS A 248 -10.14 27.26 2.77
C LYS A 248 -9.68 27.45 4.21
N LEU A 249 -8.79 26.58 4.69
CA LEU A 249 -8.21 26.70 6.02
C LEU A 249 -7.38 27.98 6.18
N ARG A 250 -6.52 28.28 5.21
CA ARG A 250 -5.74 29.52 5.20
C ARG A 250 -6.64 30.77 5.17
N GLY A 251 -7.65 30.79 4.30
CA GLY A 251 -8.58 31.92 4.23
C GLY A 251 -9.38 32.14 5.51
N ALA A 252 -9.78 31.06 6.20
CA ALA A 252 -10.44 31.14 7.50
C ALA A 252 -9.53 31.73 8.58
N TYR A 253 -8.25 31.33 8.60
CA TYR A 253 -7.25 31.88 9.51
C TYR A 253 -6.98 33.37 9.24
N GLU A 254 -6.77 33.75 7.97
CA GLU A 254 -6.53 35.16 7.59
C GLU A 254 -7.71 36.06 7.97
N HIS A 255 -8.95 35.58 7.80
CA HIS A 255 -10.13 36.31 8.26
C HIS A 255 -10.14 36.51 9.78
N PHE A 256 -9.82 35.46 10.53
CA PHE A 256 -9.78 35.54 11.99
C PHE A 256 -8.70 36.51 12.50
N VAL A 257 -7.49 36.46 11.94
CA VAL A 257 -6.42 37.41 12.29
C VAL A 257 -6.84 38.84 11.98
N SER A 258 -7.41 39.08 10.79
CA SER A 258 -7.87 40.42 10.39
C SER A 258 -8.99 40.97 11.29
N PHE A 259 -9.80 40.08 11.88
CA PHE A 259 -10.85 40.46 12.82
C PHE A 259 -10.24 40.91 14.16
N ILE A 260 -9.29 40.15 14.70
CA ILE A 260 -8.59 40.51 15.95
C ILE A 260 -7.81 41.82 15.80
N GLU A 261 -7.12 42.04 14.68
CA GLU A 261 -6.35 43.27 14.46
C GLU A 261 -7.22 44.52 14.35
N LYS A 262 -8.49 44.38 13.92
CA LYS A 262 -9.46 45.49 13.88
C LYS A 262 -10.07 45.82 15.24
N GLU A 263 -10.00 44.90 16.20
CA GLU A 263 -10.51 45.10 17.56
C GLU A 263 -9.44 45.59 18.56
N LYS A 264 -8.18 45.72 18.11
CA LYS A 264 -7.08 46.35 18.87
C LYS A 264 -6.94 47.83 18.50
#